data_AF-A0A4S2AB22-F1
#
_entry.id   AF-A0A4S2AB22-F1
#
_cell.length_a   1.000
_cell.length_b   1.000
_cell.length_c   1.000
_cell.angle_alpha   90.00
_cell.angle_beta   90.00
_cell.angle_gamma   90.00
#
_symmetry.space_group_name_H-M   'P 1'
#
loop_
_entity.id
_entity.type
_entity.pdbx_description
1 polymer ?
#
loop_
_entity_poly.entity_id
_entity_poly.type
_entity_poly.pdbx_seq_one_letter_code
_entity_poly.pdbx_strand_id
1 'polypeptide(L)' 'MAKQTERKEEIVICKHCGKPEYWGAMRWLSGRCACRNCYRSFWEDQNHKRYTWDDLDGPRPALEEYKEQEAKKCENTN' A
#
# COMPACT_ATOMS: atom_id res chain seq x y z
N MET A 1 -17.30 -3.19 -25.10
CA MET A 1 -16.26 -2.57 -24.26
C MET A 1 -16.21 -3.37 -22.97
N ALA A 2 -15.18 -4.19 -22.76
CA ALA A 2 -15.08 -5.05 -21.59
C ALA A 2 -15.02 -4.16 -20.33
N LYS A 3 -16.02 -4.29 -19.47
CA LYS A 3 -16.04 -3.69 -18.13
C LYS A 3 -14.77 -4.16 -17.43
N GLN A 4 -13.84 -3.24 -17.17
CA GLN A 4 -12.68 -3.49 -16.34
C GLN A 4 -13.21 -4.02 -15.01
N THR A 5 -13.02 -5.31 -14.78
CA THR A 5 -13.36 -5.94 -13.52
C THR A 5 -12.45 -5.28 -12.50
N GLU A 6 -13.06 -4.50 -11.61
CA GLU A 6 -12.44 -3.88 -10.45
C GLU A 6 -11.74 -4.98 -9.64
N ARG A 7 -10.49 -5.29 -9.97
CA ARG A 7 -9.61 -6.02 -9.06
C ARG A 7 -9.36 -5.05 -7.92
N LYS A 8 -10.23 -5.10 -6.90
CA LYS A 8 -10.01 -4.44 -5.62
C LYS A 8 -8.59 -4.80 -5.21
N GLU A 9 -7.69 -3.83 -5.34
CA GLU A 9 -6.29 -4.04 -5.03
C GLU A 9 -6.23 -4.51 -3.58
N GLU A 10 -5.62 -5.68 -3.33
CA GLU A 10 -5.60 -6.23 -1.98
C GLU A 10 -4.97 -5.21 -1.04
N ILE A 11 -5.73 -4.83 -0.02
CA ILE A 11 -5.22 -3.95 1.02
C ILE A 11 -4.34 -4.80 1.93
N VAL A 12 -3.12 -4.33 2.13
CA VAL A 12 -2.12 -4.97 2.97
C VAL A 12 -1.62 -4.00 4.04
N ILE A 13 -1.26 -4.54 5.20
CA ILE A 13 -0.67 -3.76 6.27
C ILE A 13 0.85 -3.71 6.08
N CYS A 14 1.42 -2.51 6.02
CA CYS A 14 2.86 -2.33 5.98
C CYS A 14 3.52 -2.87 7.25
N LYS A 15 4.49 -3.79 7.10
CA LYS A 15 5.24 -4.37 8.23
C LYS A 15 6.13 -3.37 8.99
N HIS A 16 6.38 -2.19 8.41
CA HIS A 16 7.27 -1.19 9.01
C HIS A 16 6.54 -0.09 9.78
N CYS A 17 5.37 0.35 9.30
CA CYS A 17 4.61 1.43 9.94
C CYS A 17 3.21 1.03 10.40
N GLY A 18 2.76 -0.20 10.12
CA GLY A 18 1.44 -0.70 10.50
C GLY A 18 0.27 -0.04 9.77
N LYS A 19 0.54 0.81 8.76
CA LYS A 19 -0.51 1.48 7.98
C LYS A 19 -1.00 0.60 6.82
N PRO A 20 -2.32 0.61 6.53
CA PRO A 20 -2.87 -0.04 5.35
C PRO A 20 -2.39 0.65 4.07
N GLU A 21 -2.11 -0.14 3.06
CA GLU A 21 -1.62 0.28 1.76
C GLU A 21 -2.13 -0.71 0.71
N TYR A 22 -2.40 -0.26 -0.51
CA TYR A 22 -2.73 -1.19 -1.58
C TYR A 22 -1.48 -2.00 -1.95
N TRP A 23 -1.62 -3.31 -2.14
CA TRP A 23 -0.52 -4.19 -2.57
C TRP A 23 0.11 -3.70 -3.88
N GLY A 24 -0.72 -3.25 -4.82
CA GLY A 24 -0.26 -2.64 -6.09
C GLY A 24 0.50 -1.31 -5.92
N ALA A 25 0.31 -0.63 -4.79
CA ALA A 25 1.00 0.62 -4.46
C ALA A 25 2.25 0.44 -3.58
N MET A 26 2.60 -0.80 -3.19
CA MET A 26 3.86 -1.07 -2.48
C MET A 26 5.06 -0.77 -3.38
N ARG A 27 6.12 -0.21 -2.79
CA ARG A 27 7.34 0.16 -3.49
C ARG A 27 8.52 -0.69 -3.03
N TRP A 28 9.42 -0.96 -3.95
CA TRP A 28 10.65 -1.68 -3.70
C TRP A 28 11.83 -0.71 -3.78
N LEU A 29 12.65 -0.69 -2.75
CA LEU A 29 13.89 0.09 -2.74
C LEU A 29 15.00 -0.77 -2.11
N SER A 30 16.07 -1.01 -2.86
CA SER A 30 17.23 -1.77 -2.42
C SER A 30 16.89 -3.14 -1.79
N GLY A 31 15.94 -3.88 -2.39
CA GLY A 31 15.49 -5.18 -1.89
C GLY A 31 14.48 -5.13 -0.73
N ARG A 32 14.11 -3.94 -0.26
CA ARG A 32 13.09 -3.74 0.77
C ARG A 32 11.74 -3.40 0.13
N CYS A 33 10.74 -4.24 0.37
CA CYS A 33 9.35 -3.94 0.02
C CYS A 33 8.70 -3.15 1.16
N ALA A 34 8.29 -1.91 0.89
CA ALA A 34 7.73 -1.00 1.88
C ALA A 34 6.54 -0.22 1.33
N CYS A 35 5.69 0.31 2.22
CA CYS A 35 4.64 1.23 1.80
C CYS A 35 5.23 2.56 1.30
N ARG A 36 4.38 3.38 0.66
CA ARG A 36 4.78 4.65 0.06
C ARG A 36 5.47 5.60 1.04
N ASN A 37 4.97 5.68 2.28
CA ASN A 37 5.59 6.51 3.32
C ASN A 37 6.97 5.99 3.74
N CYS A 38 7.09 4.68 4.00
CA CYS A 38 8.36 4.07 4.41
C CYS A 38 9.39 4.10 3.28
N TYR A 39 8.95 3.96 2.03
CA TYR A 39 9.76 4.14 0.84
C TYR A 39 10.34 5.56 0.80
N ARG A 40 9.49 6.58 0.98
CA ARG A 40 9.93 7.99 1.04
C ARG A 40 10.99 8.18 2.12
N SER A 41 10.71 7.76 3.36
CA SER A 41 11.68 7.90 4.46
C SER A 41 13.00 7.17 4.18
N PHE A 42 12.95 5.97 3.61
CA PHE A 42 14.15 5.21 3.26
C PHE A 42 14.92 5.86 2.10
N TRP A 43 14.22 6.42 1.11
CA TRP A 43 14.85 7.16 0.03
C TRP A 43 15.55 8.43 0.54
N GLU A 44 14.87 9.18 1.43
CA GLU A 44 15.43 10.39 2.05
C GLU A 44 16.66 10.07 2.90
N ASP A 45 16.63 8.93 3.62
CA ASP A 45 17.77 8.41 4.40
C ASP A 45 18.94 8.01 3.51
N GLN A 46 18.71 7.26 2.42
CA GLN A 46 19.77 6.80 1.51
C GLN A 46 20.37 7.91 0.65
N ASN A 47 19.56 8.87 0.20
CA ASN A 47 20.00 9.95 -0.68
C ASN A 47 20.41 11.22 0.08
N HIS A 48 20.13 11.28 1.39
CA HIS A 48 20.29 12.48 2.23
C HIS A 48 19.65 13.75 1.62
N LYS A 49 18.58 13.56 0.84
CA LYS A 49 17.85 14.63 0.15
C LYS A 49 16.37 14.49 0.44
N ARG A 50 15.67 15.62 0.53
CA ARG A 50 14.22 15.62 0.69
C ARG A 50 13.56 15.06 -0.57
N TYR A 51 12.63 14.14 -0.39
CA TYR A 51 11.83 13.61 -1.49
C TYR A 51 10.83 14.68 -1.93
N THR A 52 10.99 15.21 -3.13
CA THR A 52 10.16 16.30 -3.69
C THR A 52 9.11 15.82 -4.68
N TRP A 53 8.94 14.51 -4.86
CA TRP A 53 8.05 13.95 -5.86
C TRP A 53 6.70 13.61 -5.21
N ASP A 54 5.61 13.99 -5.87
CA ASP A 54 4.23 13.71 -5.43
C ASP A 54 3.67 12.38 -5.95
N ASP A 55 4.51 11.53 -6.57
CA ASP A 55 4.10 10.23 -7.14
C ASP A 55 3.57 9.23 -6.09
N LEU A 56 3.76 9.56 -4.82
CA LEU A 56 3.34 8.77 -3.66
C LEU A 56 2.01 9.26 -3.06
N ASP A 57 1.47 10.40 -3.52
CA ASP A 57 0.23 11.02 -3.03
C ASP A 57 -1.01 10.52 -3.78
N GLY A 58 -1.13 9.20 -3.89
CA GLY A 58 -2.32 8.55 -4.43
C GLY A 58 -3.33 8.19 -3.33
N PRO A 59 -4.55 7.78 -3.70
CA PRO A 59 -5.56 7.32 -2.74
C PRO A 59 -4.99 6.23 -1.84
N ARG A 60 -5.22 6.34 -0.54
CA ARG A 60 -4.79 5.36 0.46
C ARG A 60 -6.01 4.63 0.99
N PRO A 61 -5.93 3.30 1.14
CA PRO A 61 -7.03 2.58 1.76
C PRO A 61 -7.15 3.00 3.22
N ALA A 62 -8.39 3.12 3.68
CA ALA A 62 -8.67 3.25 5.09
C ALA A 62 -8.43 1.92 5.83
N LEU A 63 -8.19 2.00 7.14
CA LEU A 63 -8.05 0.80 7.96
C LEU A 63 -9.37 0.03 8.03
N GLU A 64 -10.49 0.75 7.94
CA GLU A 64 -11.85 0.23 7.87
C GLU A 64 -12.03 -0.65 6.62
N GLU A 65 -11.58 -0.18 5.44
CA GLU A 65 -11.66 -0.95 4.20
C GLU A 65 -10.86 -2.26 4.27
N TYR A 66 -9.69 -2.23 4.92
CA TYR A 66 -8.91 -3.45 5.19
C TYR A 66 -9.69 -4.44 6.06
N LYS A 67 -10.31 -3.96 7.16
CA LYS A 67 -11.11 -4.81 8.05
C LYS A 67 -12.30 -5.43 7.31
N GLU A 68 -12.97 -4.67 6.45
CA GLU A 68 -14.05 -5.19 5.61
C GLU A 68 -13.58 -6.25 4.61
N GLN A 69 -12.39 -6.08 4.03
CA GLN A 69 -11.77 -7.09 3.16
C GLN A 69 -11.53 -8.40 3.92
N GLU A 70 -10.94 -8.32 5.11
CA GLU A 70 -10.66 -9.49 5.94
C GLU A 70 -11.94 -10.16 6.44
N ALA A 71 -12.96 -9.37 6.81
CA ALA A 71 -14.29 -9.89 7.19
C ALA A 71 -14.93 -10.68 6.03
N LYS A 72 -14.89 -10.14 4.81
CA LYS A 72 -15.40 -10.82 3.61
C LYS A 72 -14.61 -12.09 3.27
N LYS A 73 -13.29 -12.11 3.50
CA LYS A 73 -12.46 -13.33 3.33
C LYS A 73 -12.87 -14.43 4.34
N CYS A 74 -13.09 -14.08 5.60
CA CYS A 74 -13.53 -15.05 6.63
C CYS A 74 -14.93 -15.61 6.36
N GLU A 75 -15.87 -14.80 5.85
CA GLU A 75 -17.24 -15.23 5.59
C GLU A 75 -17.31 -16.28 4.46
N ASN A 76 -16.44 -16.16 3.46
CA ASN A 76 -16.41 -17.03 2.28
C ASN A 76 -15.68 -18.37 2.49
N THR A 77 -15.29 -18.69 3.73
CA THR A 77 -14.59 -19.95 4.11
C THR A 77 -15.50 -20.90 4.92
N ASN A 78 -16.82 -20.65 4.97
CA ASN A 78 -17.81 -21.56 5.57
C ASN A 78 -18.60 -22.33 4.53
#